data_AF-A0A2C5ZY02-F1
#
_entry.id   AF-A0A2C5ZY02-F1
#
_cell.length_a   1.000
_cell.length_b   1.000
_cell.length_c   1.000
_cell.angle_alpha   90.00
_cell.angle_beta   90.00
_cell.angle_gamma   90.00
#
_symmetry.space_group_name_H-M   'P 1'
#
loop_
_entity.id
_entity.type
_entity.pdbx_description
1 polymer ?
#
loop_
_entity_poly.entity_id
_entity_poly.type
_entity_poly.pdbx_seq_one_letter_code
_entity_poly.pdbx_strand_id
1 'polypeptide(L)'
;MSSSGARSGERMVHQDYIARIRFSNALPPPPNLPKLLDIPNTGLASGQYTTPGFASRLAREQPLNVEADAELGMPLNLVGMPGVFDGDERCK
;
A
#
# COMPACT_ATOMS: atom_id res chain seq x y z
N MET A 1 -23.75 -91.12 -48.31
CA MET A 1 -22.46 -90.44 -48.08
C MET A 1 -22.44 -89.16 -48.89
N SER A 2 -22.68 -88.01 -48.27
CA SER A 2 -22.46 -86.70 -48.88
C SER A 2 -21.76 -85.84 -47.84
N SER A 3 -20.48 -85.61 -48.09
CA SER A 3 -19.56 -84.83 -47.28
C SER A 3 -19.87 -83.33 -47.42
N SER A 4 -20.52 -82.75 -46.41
CA SER A 4 -20.59 -81.31 -46.23
C SER A 4 -19.27 -80.84 -45.61
N GLY A 5 -18.37 -80.32 -46.45
CA GLY A 5 -17.07 -79.80 -46.06
C GLY A 5 -17.16 -78.70 -44.99
N ALA A 6 -16.16 -78.69 -44.11
CA ALA A 6 -15.98 -77.66 -43.10
C ALA A 6 -15.93 -76.27 -43.77
N ARG A 7 -16.81 -75.36 -43.33
CA ARG A 7 -16.72 -73.94 -43.67
C ARG A 7 -15.49 -73.34 -42.96
N SER A 8 -14.33 -73.54 -43.57
CA SER A 8 -13.14 -72.72 -43.35
C SER A 8 -13.43 -71.33 -43.91
N GLY A 9 -13.48 -70.33 -43.05
CA GLY A 9 -13.60 -68.92 -43.45
C GLY A 9 -14.91 -68.23 -43.07
N GLU A 10 -15.40 -68.43 -41.83
CA GLU A 10 -16.28 -67.42 -41.24
C GLU A 10 -15.44 -66.14 -41.06
N ARG A 11 -15.59 -65.16 -41.96
CA ARG A 11 -14.99 -63.84 -41.79
C ARG A 11 -15.58 -63.26 -40.51
N MET A 12 -14.82 -63.29 -39.41
CA MET A 12 -15.18 -62.61 -38.17
C MET A 12 -15.38 -61.13 -38.50
N VAL A 13 -16.64 -60.69 -38.55
CA VAL A 13 -16.97 -59.29 -38.82
C VAL A 13 -16.68 -58.53 -37.54
N HIS A 14 -15.59 -57.76 -37.52
CA HIS A 14 -15.26 -56.89 -36.40
C HIS A 14 -16.31 -55.78 -36.34
N GLN A 15 -17.28 -55.93 -35.45
CA GLN A 15 -18.30 -54.92 -35.17
C GLN A 15 -17.70 -53.90 -34.21
N ASP A 16 -16.91 -52.97 -34.74
CA ASP A 16 -16.34 -51.89 -33.95
C ASP A 16 -17.33 -50.75 -33.76
N TYR A 17 -17.40 -50.25 -32.53
CA TYR A 17 -18.23 -49.09 -32.20
C TYR A 17 -17.58 -47.84 -32.80
N ILE A 18 -18.11 -47.35 -33.91
CA ILE A 18 -17.59 -46.15 -34.59
C ILE A 18 -18.03 -44.91 -33.79
N ALA A 19 -17.25 -44.56 -32.77
CA ALA A 19 -17.41 -43.32 -32.02
C ALA A 19 -16.42 -42.26 -32.53
N ARG A 20 -16.94 -41.11 -32.96
CA ARG A 20 -16.10 -39.98 -33.35
C ARG A 20 -15.63 -39.22 -32.11
N ILE A 21 -14.42 -39.52 -31.64
CA ILE A 21 -13.82 -38.83 -30.49
C ILE A 21 -13.33 -37.45 -30.95
N ARG A 22 -13.95 -36.38 -30.43
CA ARG A 22 -13.49 -34.99 -30.60
C ARG A 22 -13.30 -34.37 -29.23
N PHE A 23 -12.12 -33.82 -29.00
CA PHE A 23 -11.83 -33.05 -27.79
C PHE A 23 -12.33 -31.62 -27.99
N SER A 24 -13.23 -31.15 -27.11
CA SER A 24 -13.71 -29.77 -27.11
C SER A 24 -13.12 -29.02 -25.91
N ASN A 25 -12.47 -27.89 -26.17
CA ASN A 25 -12.08 -26.93 -25.15
C ASN A 25 -13.02 -25.71 -25.22
N ALA A 26 -14.32 -25.93 -25.06
CA ALA A 26 -15.28 -24.83 -25.07
C ALA A 26 -15.09 -23.99 -23.81
N LEU A 27 -14.70 -22.72 -24.01
CA LEU A 27 -14.54 -21.79 -22.90
C LEU A 27 -15.91 -21.48 -22.28
N PRO A 28 -15.98 -21.29 -20.95
CA PRO A 28 -17.20 -20.82 -20.32
C PRO A 28 -17.55 -19.42 -20.86
N PRO A 29 -18.84 -19.07 -20.93
CA PRO A 29 -19.24 -17.72 -21.28
C PRO A 29 -18.64 -16.72 -20.28
N PRO A 30 -18.39 -15.47 -20.69
CA PRO A 30 -17.81 -14.46 -19.81
C PRO A 30 -18.64 -14.31 -18.52
N PRO A 31 -18.00 -14.28 -17.34
CA PRO A 31 -18.73 -14.11 -16.09
C PRO A 31 -19.23 -12.67 -15.97
N ASN A 32 -20.54 -12.50 -15.78
CA ASN A 32 -21.16 -11.20 -15.50
C ASN A 32 -21.05 -10.87 -14.00
N LEU A 33 -19.83 -10.59 -13.55
CA LEU A 33 -19.56 -10.22 -12.17
C LEU A 33 -20.30 -8.91 -11.80
N PRO A 34 -20.80 -8.78 -10.56
CA PRO A 34 -21.35 -7.52 -10.07
C PRO A 34 -20.32 -6.39 -10.19
N LYS A 35 -20.76 -5.22 -10.64
CA LYS A 35 -19.90 -4.03 -10.70
C LYS A 35 -19.74 -3.44 -9.31
N LEU A 36 -18.50 -3.10 -8.94
CA LEU A 36 -18.24 -2.34 -7.73
C LEU A 36 -18.71 -0.89 -7.92
N LEU A 37 -19.34 -0.34 -6.89
CA LEU A 37 -19.72 1.06 -6.83
C LEU A 37 -18.54 1.87 -6.27
N ASP A 38 -18.34 3.08 -6.80
CA ASP A 38 -17.39 4.02 -6.25
C ASP A 38 -18.03 4.71 -5.03
N ILE A 39 -17.46 4.47 -3.85
CA ILE A 39 -17.97 5.03 -2.60
C ILE A 39 -17.28 6.38 -2.39
N PRO A 40 -18.05 7.49 -2.24
CA PRO A 40 -17.45 8.80 -2.06
C PRO A 40 -16.60 8.82 -0.78
N ASN A 41 -15.34 9.20 -0.93
CA ASN A 41 -14.40 9.29 0.17
C ASN A 41 -13.74 10.68 0.20
N THR A 42 -13.39 11.12 1.39
CA THR A 42 -12.57 12.32 1.63
C THR A 42 -11.12 11.99 1.31
N GLY A 43 -10.79 11.95 0.02
CA GLY A 43 -9.40 11.80 -0.44
C GLY A 43 -8.56 13.04 -0.12
N LEU A 44 -7.30 13.06 -0.55
CA LEU A 44 -6.39 14.20 -0.32
C LEU A 44 -6.92 15.52 -0.92
N ALA A 45 -7.66 15.45 -2.02
CA ALA A 45 -8.30 16.60 -2.65
C ALA A 45 -9.40 17.26 -1.78
N SER A 46 -9.94 16.55 -0.79
CA SER A 46 -10.94 17.10 0.14
C SER A 46 -10.35 18.11 1.12
N GLY A 47 -9.02 18.26 1.16
CA GLY A 47 -8.33 19.24 1.99
C GLY A 47 -8.22 18.86 3.48
N GLN A 48 -9.01 17.89 3.96
CA GLN A 48 -9.07 17.55 5.39
C GLN A 48 -7.70 17.17 5.96
N TYR A 49 -6.92 16.39 5.22
CA TYR A 49 -5.58 15.96 5.63
C TYR A 49 -4.47 16.97 5.31
N THR A 50 -4.72 17.93 4.41
CA THR A 50 -3.74 18.95 4.02
C THR A 50 -3.98 20.30 4.71
N THR A 51 -5.08 20.42 5.47
CA THR A 51 -5.32 21.62 6.28
C THR A 51 -4.29 21.75 7.40
N PRO A 52 -3.85 22.99 7.71
CA PRO A 52 -2.90 23.21 8.82
C PRO A 52 -3.49 22.79 10.18
N GLY A 53 -4.83 22.78 10.31
CA GLY A 53 -5.52 22.28 11.49
C GLY A 53 -5.23 20.80 11.78
N PHE A 54 -5.03 19.98 10.75
CA PHE A 54 -4.68 18.57 10.90
C PHE A 54 -3.33 18.38 11.60
N ALA A 55 -2.36 19.25 11.32
CA ALA A 55 -1.03 19.22 11.96
C ALA A 55 -0.97 19.94 13.32
N SER A 56 -2.05 20.60 13.74
CA SER A 56 -2.05 21.43 14.97
C SER A 56 -1.74 20.63 16.24
N ARG A 57 -2.19 19.38 16.32
CA ARG A 57 -1.88 18.49 17.44
C ARG A 57 -0.39 18.18 17.51
N LEU A 58 0.20 17.81 16.37
CA LEU A 58 1.63 17.54 16.26
C LEU A 58 2.46 18.77 16.66
N ALA A 59 2.07 19.95 16.19
CA ALA A 59 2.77 21.18 16.50
C ALA A 59 2.76 21.53 18.01
N ARG A 60 1.68 21.17 18.73
CA ARG A 60 1.54 21.40 20.17
C ARG A 60 2.27 20.38 21.04
N GLU A 61 2.52 19.19 20.50
CA GLU A 61 3.32 18.16 21.18
C GLU A 61 4.83 18.50 21.16
N GLN A 62 5.26 19.40 20.26
CA GLN A 62 6.64 19.84 20.21
C GLN A 62 7.01 20.64 21.48
N PRO A 63 8.11 20.30 22.18
CA PRO A 63 8.55 21.06 23.33
C PRO A 63 8.85 22.51 22.93
N LEU A 64 8.45 23.45 23.78
CA LEU A 64 8.69 24.87 23.57
C LEU A 64 10.18 25.17 23.67
N ASN A 65 10.68 26.00 22.76
CA ASN A 65 12.02 26.54 22.92
C ASN A 65 12.03 27.47 24.13
N VAL A 66 12.95 27.22 25.06
CA VAL A 66 13.18 28.04 26.26
C VAL A 66 14.33 29.02 26.08
N GLU A 67 15.03 28.95 24.94
CA GLU A 67 16.10 29.88 24.60
C GLU A 67 15.51 31.26 24.27
N ALA A 68 15.71 32.23 25.17
CA ALA A 68 15.19 33.58 25.02
C ALA A 68 16.03 34.43 24.05
N ASP A 69 17.36 34.33 24.14
CA ASP A 69 18.34 35.06 23.32
C ASP A 69 19.70 34.33 23.38
N ALA A 70 20.70 34.82 22.65
CA ALA A 70 22.08 34.32 22.64
C ALA A 70 22.71 34.23 24.05
N GLU A 71 22.31 35.10 24.98
CA GLU A 71 22.78 35.09 26.37
C GLU A 71 21.76 34.45 27.34
N LEU A 72 20.83 33.66 26.80
CA LEU A 72 19.80 32.92 27.56
C LEU A 72 18.96 33.81 28.49
N GLY A 73 18.76 35.07 28.11
CA GLY A 73 18.02 36.07 28.91
C GLY A 73 18.82 36.68 30.07
N MET A 74 20.12 36.38 30.18
CA MET A 74 21.02 37.00 31.15
C MET A 74 22.03 37.92 30.44
N PRO A 75 21.67 39.19 30.20
CA PRO A 75 22.54 40.08 29.45
C PRO A 75 23.86 40.33 30.20
N LEU A 76 24.99 39.90 29.63
CA LEU A 76 26.33 40.08 30.19
C LEU A 76 26.95 41.37 29.64
N ASN A 77 26.51 42.50 30.20
CA ASN A 77 27.06 43.80 29.86
C ASN A 77 27.76 44.45 31.07
N LEU A 78 29.07 44.68 30.94
CA LEU A 78 29.88 45.32 31.97
C LEU A 78 29.82 46.85 31.93
N VAL A 79 29.18 47.43 30.91
CA VAL A 79 29.06 48.89 30.75
C VAL A 79 28.20 49.47 31.87
N GLY A 80 28.81 50.30 32.72
CA GLY A 80 28.14 50.96 33.85
C GLY A 80 28.44 50.33 35.22
N MET A 81 29.13 49.19 35.26
CA MET A 81 29.65 48.65 36.53
C MET A 81 30.86 49.49 37.00
N PRO A 82 30.84 50.03 38.23
CA PRO A 82 31.95 50.81 38.76
C PRO A 82 33.25 49.99 38.84
N GLY A 83 34.38 50.56 38.41
CA GLY A 83 35.71 49.95 38.58
C GLY A 83 36.11 48.90 37.54
N VAL A 84 35.19 48.43 36.68
CA VAL A 84 35.50 47.36 35.70
C VAL A 84 36.51 47.80 34.64
N PHE A 85 36.44 49.06 34.19
CA PHE A 85 37.42 49.60 33.25
C PHE A 85 38.75 50.00 33.93
N ASP A 86 38.79 50.08 35.26
CA ASP A 86 39.96 50.42 36.07
C ASP A 86 40.71 49.18 36.61
N GLY A 87 40.24 47.96 36.27
CA GLY A 87 40.84 46.69 36.67
C GLY A 87 40.37 46.15 38.03
N ASP A 88 39.31 46.72 38.62
CA ASP A 88 38.65 46.18 39.81
C ASP A 88 37.41 45.37 39.41
N GLU A 89 37.52 44.04 39.47
CA GLU A 89 36.46 43.08 39.13
C GLU A 89 35.47 42.84 40.30
N ARG A 90 35.60 43.59 41.40
CA ARG A 90 34.76 43.41 42.59
C ARG A 90 33.41 44.09 42.39
N CYS A 91 32.37 43.29 42.23
CA CYS A 91 30.99 43.78 42.33
C CYS A 91 30.69 44.14 43.80
N LYS A 92 30.46 45.42 44.08
CA LYS A 92 30.18 45.95 45.43
C LYS A 92 28.75 46.45 45.54
#